data_AF-A0A8A7KBG0-F1
#
_entry.id   AF-A0A8A7KBG0-F1
#
_cell.length_a   1.000
_cell.length_b   1.000
_cell.length_c   1.000
_cell.angle_alpha   90.00
_cell.angle_beta   90.00
_cell.angle_gamma   90.00
#
_symmetry.space_group_name_H-M   'P 1'
#
loop_
_entity.id
_entity.type
_entity.pdbx_description
1 polymer ?
#
loop_
_entity_poly.entity_id
_entity_poly.type
_entity_poly.pdbx_seq_one_letter_code
_entity_poly.pdbx_strand_id
1 'polypeptide(L)'
;MGKKLFLIRHGQTDWNFAHKYQGQCDIPLNKTGISQALSVASQLADENIDGIFSSDLQRAAVTAEKIAQYHQDIELKTMPALREIDFGQWEGLKYQEIEREYPVHLKKWSENPGEIIPPGGESLLELQTRVISQVEEICQENQGNNLVLVTHGGVIRALLTYILNMSVDYYWKIEVVHCAITIVKYYDGEFILSSLNCCSGKL
;
A
#
# COMPACT_ATOMS: atom_id res chain seq x y z
N MET A 1 -7.66 18.97 -15.45
CA MET A 1 -7.31 17.54 -15.42
C MET A 1 -6.76 17.25 -14.03
N GLY A 2 -7.35 16.30 -13.29
CA GLY A 2 -6.88 15.94 -11.94
C GLY A 2 -5.43 15.43 -11.96
N LYS A 3 -4.69 15.69 -10.89
CA LYS A 3 -3.27 15.33 -10.79
C LYS A 3 -3.11 13.88 -10.34
N LYS A 4 -2.00 13.26 -10.74
CA LYS A 4 -1.77 11.82 -10.56
C LYS A 4 -1.25 11.56 -9.13
N LEU A 5 -1.88 10.64 -8.44
CA LEU A 5 -1.36 9.94 -7.27
C LEU A 5 -0.94 8.53 -7.71
N PHE A 6 0.37 8.30 -7.74
CA PHE A 6 0.97 7.01 -8.05
C PHE A 6 1.08 6.19 -6.77
N LEU A 7 0.17 5.23 -6.61
CA LEU A 7 0.17 4.26 -5.52
C LEU A 7 1.06 3.07 -5.88
N ILE A 8 2.06 2.79 -5.06
CA ILE A 8 3.04 1.72 -5.33
C ILE A 8 3.12 0.81 -4.12
N ARG A 9 2.91 -0.49 -4.34
CA ARG A 9 3.21 -1.50 -3.31
C ARG A 9 4.71 -1.71 -3.24
N HIS A 10 5.24 -1.81 -2.03
CA HIS A 10 6.64 -2.18 -1.80
C HIS A 10 7.08 -3.45 -2.56
N GLY A 11 8.38 -3.60 -2.79
CA GLY A 11 8.95 -4.81 -3.40
C GLY A 11 8.80 -6.08 -2.55
N GLN A 12 9.05 -7.24 -3.13
CA GLN A 12 8.94 -8.52 -2.43
C GLN A 12 9.88 -8.64 -1.20
N THR A 13 9.38 -9.24 -0.12
CA THR A 13 10.15 -9.67 1.05
C THR A 13 10.20 -11.19 1.15
N ASP A 14 11.06 -11.73 2.01
CA ASP A 14 11.10 -13.18 2.27
C ASP A 14 9.80 -13.70 2.90
N TRP A 15 9.11 -12.87 3.69
CA TRP A 15 7.80 -13.24 4.24
C TRP A 15 6.71 -13.25 3.17
N ASN A 16 6.77 -12.36 2.16
CA ASN A 16 5.87 -12.49 1.01
C ASN A 16 6.12 -13.79 0.25
N PHE A 17 7.37 -14.12 -0.03
CA PHE A 17 7.74 -15.36 -0.72
C PHE A 17 7.29 -16.60 0.07
N ALA A 18 7.37 -16.54 1.40
CA ALA A 18 6.91 -17.61 2.29
C ALA A 18 5.39 -17.59 2.58
N HIS A 19 4.62 -16.68 1.98
CA HIS A 19 3.18 -16.48 2.23
C HIS A 19 2.81 -16.27 3.70
N LYS A 20 3.65 -15.52 4.43
CA LYS A 20 3.41 -15.12 5.81
C LYS A 20 2.70 -13.77 5.88
N TYR A 21 1.81 -13.63 6.86
CA TYR A 21 1.23 -12.36 7.23
C TYR A 21 2.33 -11.47 7.82
N GLN A 22 2.57 -10.32 7.22
CA GLN A 22 3.62 -9.39 7.68
C GLN A 22 3.10 -8.36 8.65
N GLY A 23 1.97 -7.74 8.30
CA GLY A 23 1.44 -6.59 9.00
C GLY A 23 2.51 -5.54 9.27
N GLN A 24 2.70 -5.14 10.53
CA GLN A 24 3.66 -4.12 10.92
C GLN A 24 5.04 -4.66 11.30
N CYS A 25 5.28 -5.99 11.31
CA CYS A 25 6.63 -6.54 11.39
C CYS A 25 7.52 -5.97 10.27
N ASP A 26 8.66 -5.40 10.66
CA ASP A 26 9.52 -4.66 9.73
C ASP A 26 10.53 -5.59 9.01
N ILE A 27 10.02 -6.29 8.00
CA ILE A 27 10.81 -7.24 7.20
C ILE A 27 11.44 -6.52 6.00
N PRO A 28 12.76 -6.65 5.77
CA PRO A 28 13.43 -6.03 4.63
C PRO A 28 12.99 -6.62 3.28
N LEU A 29 13.25 -5.86 2.21
CA LEU A 29 13.18 -6.39 0.85
C LEU A 29 14.18 -7.53 0.64
N ASN A 30 13.77 -8.54 -0.12
CA ASN A 30 14.69 -9.56 -0.60
C ASN A 30 15.33 -9.13 -1.93
N LYS A 31 16.21 -9.97 -2.51
CA LYS A 31 16.89 -9.66 -3.78
C LYS A 31 15.91 -9.34 -4.91
N THR A 32 14.82 -10.10 -5.03
CA THR A 32 13.76 -9.86 -6.00
C THR A 32 13.08 -8.51 -5.76
N GLY A 33 12.76 -8.19 -4.50
CA GLY A 33 12.16 -6.90 -4.12
C GLY A 33 13.04 -5.70 -4.43
N ILE A 34 14.36 -5.83 -4.25
CA ILE A 34 15.31 -4.78 -4.65
C ILE A 34 15.30 -4.58 -6.17
N SER A 35 15.31 -5.65 -6.97
CA SER A 35 15.20 -5.54 -8.42
C SER A 35 13.87 -4.92 -8.88
N GLN A 36 12.77 -5.27 -8.21
CA GLN A 36 11.46 -4.67 -8.45
C GLN A 36 11.44 -3.17 -8.12
N ALA A 37 12.01 -2.76 -6.98
CA ALA A 37 12.10 -1.37 -6.57
C ALA A 37 12.92 -0.53 -7.57
N LEU A 38 14.04 -1.06 -8.05
CA LEU A 38 14.85 -0.41 -9.09
C LEU A 38 14.08 -0.29 -10.42
N SER A 39 13.29 -1.30 -10.77
CA SER A 39 12.51 -1.29 -12.01
C SER A 39 11.39 -0.25 -11.99
N VAL A 40 10.66 -0.12 -10.87
CA VAL A 40 9.61 0.92 -10.76
C VAL A 40 10.21 2.32 -10.68
N ALA A 41 11.35 2.48 -10.00
CA ALA A 41 12.09 3.74 -9.97
C ALA A 41 12.48 4.19 -11.39
N SER A 42 13.03 3.30 -12.20
CA SER A 42 13.38 3.60 -13.59
C SER A 42 12.16 3.92 -14.46
N GLN A 43 10.98 3.36 -14.16
CA GLN A 43 9.75 3.66 -14.91
C GLN A 43 9.19 5.04 -14.61
N LEU A 44 9.44 5.56 -13.40
CA LEU A 44 8.97 6.88 -12.96
C LEU A 44 10.00 8.00 -13.17
N ALA A 45 11.21 7.65 -13.63
CA ALA A 45 12.33 8.59 -13.77
C ALA A 45 11.99 9.85 -14.58
N ASP A 46 11.20 9.71 -15.65
CA ASP A 46 10.83 10.81 -16.55
C ASP A 46 9.46 11.44 -16.19
N GLU A 47 8.77 10.94 -15.16
CA GLU A 47 7.51 11.54 -14.70
C GLU A 47 7.78 12.82 -13.91
N ASN A 48 6.97 13.86 -14.14
CA ASN A 48 6.99 15.04 -13.28
C ASN A 48 6.36 14.68 -11.94
N ILE A 49 7.20 14.41 -10.94
CA ILE A 49 6.83 14.11 -9.56
C ILE A 49 7.20 15.29 -8.68
N ASP A 50 6.23 15.76 -7.91
CA ASP A 50 6.34 16.97 -7.09
C ASP A 50 6.43 16.61 -5.58
N GLY A 51 6.16 15.35 -5.20
CA GLY A 51 6.23 14.88 -3.82
C GLY A 51 6.29 13.34 -3.73
N ILE A 52 7.07 12.83 -2.76
CA ILE A 52 7.21 11.39 -2.50
C ILE A 52 6.91 11.09 -1.03
N PHE A 53 5.93 10.22 -0.81
CA PHE A 53 5.50 9.79 0.51
C PHE A 53 5.64 8.27 0.64
N SER A 54 5.95 7.80 1.84
CA SER A 54 6.09 6.37 2.10
C SER A 54 5.60 5.97 3.48
N SER A 55 5.17 4.72 3.62
CA SER A 55 5.24 4.06 4.93
C SER A 55 6.68 4.08 5.45
N ASP A 56 6.83 4.21 6.75
CA ASP A 56 8.12 4.14 7.46
C ASP A 56 8.68 2.71 7.62
N LEU A 57 7.92 1.66 7.29
CA LEU A 57 8.44 0.29 7.28
C LEU A 57 9.48 0.14 6.16
N GLN A 58 10.61 -0.49 6.49
CA GLN A 58 11.81 -0.57 5.67
C GLN A 58 11.53 -1.03 4.24
N ARG A 59 10.65 -2.01 4.04
CA ARG A 59 10.28 -2.50 2.70
C ARG A 59 9.68 -1.41 1.81
N ALA A 60 8.84 -0.54 2.37
CA ALA A 60 8.25 0.58 1.64
C ALA A 60 9.27 1.72 1.50
N ALA A 61 9.93 2.11 2.61
CA ALA A 61 10.92 3.17 2.64
C ALA A 61 12.06 2.93 1.62
N VAL A 62 12.65 1.73 1.59
CA VAL A 62 13.71 1.39 0.61
C VAL A 62 13.19 1.41 -0.82
N THR A 63 11.93 1.02 -1.06
CA THR A 63 11.31 1.13 -2.39
C THR A 63 11.17 2.60 -2.80
N ALA A 64 10.73 3.46 -1.88
CA ALA A 64 10.60 4.90 -2.10
C ALA A 64 11.95 5.60 -2.30
N GLU A 65 12.98 5.20 -1.55
CA GLU A 65 14.35 5.69 -1.72
C GLU A 65 14.87 5.43 -3.14
N LYS A 66 14.59 4.26 -3.73
CA LYS A 66 14.99 3.99 -5.13
C LYS A 66 14.33 4.93 -6.11
N ILE A 67 13.06 5.29 -5.88
CA ILE A 67 12.34 6.26 -6.71
C ILE A 67 12.94 7.66 -6.51
N ALA A 68 13.15 8.08 -5.26
CA ALA A 68 13.70 9.39 -4.92
C ALA A 68 15.10 9.65 -5.52
N GLN A 69 15.89 8.61 -5.81
CA GLN A 69 17.19 8.75 -6.49
C GLN A 69 17.09 9.41 -7.88
N TYR A 70 15.93 9.31 -8.54
CA TYR A 70 15.66 9.97 -9.83
C TYR A 70 15.06 11.38 -9.68
N HIS A 71 14.67 11.78 -8.47
CA HIS A 71 13.98 13.05 -8.18
C HIS A 71 14.68 13.78 -7.02
N GLN A 72 15.96 14.14 -7.21
CA GLN A 72 16.85 14.58 -6.12
C GLN A 72 16.40 15.87 -5.41
N ASP A 73 15.60 16.70 -6.07
CA ASP A 73 15.06 17.95 -5.50
C ASP A 73 13.75 17.73 -4.72
N ILE A 74 13.22 16.50 -4.69
CA ILE A 74 11.95 16.17 -4.05
C ILE A 74 12.22 15.48 -2.71
N GLU A 75 11.66 16.04 -1.65
CA GLU A 75 11.73 15.47 -0.31
C GLU A 75 10.92 14.16 -0.22
N LEU A 76 11.58 13.08 0.23
CA LEU A 76 10.93 11.84 0.63
C LEU A 76 10.45 11.95 2.08
N LYS A 77 9.14 11.85 2.31
CA LYS A 77 8.52 11.86 3.64
C LYS A 77 8.00 10.47 4.03
N THR A 78 8.49 9.93 5.13
CA THR A 78 8.00 8.67 5.70
C THR A 78 7.00 8.92 6.83
N MET A 79 5.94 8.13 6.92
CA MET A 79 4.91 8.29 7.95
C MET A 79 4.32 6.96 8.44
N PRO A 80 4.11 6.79 9.77
CA PRO A 80 3.46 5.60 10.33
C PRO A 80 2.02 5.40 9.87
N ALA A 81 1.29 6.46 9.53
CA ALA A 81 -0.11 6.37 9.11
C ALA A 81 -0.30 5.59 7.79
N LEU A 82 0.77 5.39 7.00
CA LEU A 82 0.76 4.60 5.77
C LEU A 82 1.23 3.14 5.98
N ARG A 83 1.43 2.68 7.22
CA ARG A 83 1.77 1.28 7.53
C ARG A 83 0.69 0.31 7.07
N GLU A 84 1.11 -0.93 6.82
CA GLU A 84 0.19 -2.04 6.54
C GLU A 84 -0.75 -2.29 7.71
N ILE A 85 -1.82 -3.06 7.46
CA ILE A 85 -2.68 -3.56 8.53
C ILE A 85 -1.87 -4.20 9.65
N ASP A 86 -2.14 -3.85 10.91
CA ASP A 86 -1.65 -4.59 12.07
C ASP A 86 -2.38 -5.93 12.16
N PHE A 87 -1.66 -7.03 11.93
CA PHE A 87 -2.22 -8.37 12.04
C PHE A 87 -2.07 -8.96 13.44
N GLY A 88 -1.45 -8.23 14.37
CA GLY A 88 -1.25 -8.63 15.75
C GLY A 88 -0.58 -10.00 15.86
N GLN A 89 -1.22 -10.91 16.60
CA GLN A 89 -0.72 -12.27 16.82
C GLN A 89 -0.65 -13.13 15.54
N TRP A 90 -1.22 -12.69 14.42
CA TRP A 90 -1.12 -13.42 13.15
C TRP A 90 0.16 -13.12 12.38
N GLU A 91 0.91 -12.08 12.76
CA GLU A 91 2.17 -11.74 12.09
C GLU A 91 3.20 -12.86 12.22
N GLY A 92 3.85 -13.19 11.10
CA GLY A 92 4.83 -14.27 10.99
C GLY A 92 4.21 -15.65 10.73
N LEU A 93 2.89 -15.79 10.86
CA LEU A 93 2.17 -17.01 10.56
C LEU A 93 1.73 -17.06 9.09
N LYS A 94 1.61 -18.28 8.56
CA LYS A 94 0.92 -18.58 7.30
C LYS A 94 -0.57 -18.77 7.57
N TYR A 95 -1.38 -18.64 6.52
CA TYR A 95 -2.83 -18.88 6.61
C TYR A 95 -3.19 -20.22 7.28
N GLN A 96 -2.52 -21.32 6.90
CA GLN A 96 -2.77 -22.66 7.45
C GLN A 96 -2.42 -22.76 8.95
N GLU A 97 -1.44 -21.99 9.41
CA GLU A 97 -1.05 -21.96 10.82
C GLU A 97 -2.11 -21.19 11.62
N ILE A 98 -2.59 -20.05 11.10
CA ILE A 98 -3.70 -19.28 11.67
C ILE A 98 -4.98 -20.12 11.71
N GLU A 99 -5.28 -20.86 10.64
CA GLU A 99 -6.46 -21.74 10.57
C GLU A 99 -6.42 -22.83 11.65
N ARG A 100 -5.24 -23.40 11.91
CA ARG A 100 -5.04 -24.41 12.95
C ARG A 100 -5.15 -23.82 14.35
N GLU A 101 -4.56 -22.66 14.58
CA GLU A 101 -4.41 -22.06 15.93
C GLU A 101 -5.61 -21.20 16.33
N TYR A 102 -6.28 -20.57 15.37
CA TYR A 102 -7.40 -19.65 15.57
C TYR A 102 -8.61 -19.95 14.64
N PRO A 103 -9.08 -21.21 14.51
CA PRO A 103 -10.05 -21.59 13.47
C PRO A 103 -11.36 -20.80 13.52
N VAL A 104 -11.91 -20.59 14.73
CA VAL A 104 -13.17 -19.86 14.92
C VAL A 104 -12.98 -18.37 14.61
N HIS A 105 -11.84 -17.79 14.99
CA HIS A 105 -11.56 -16.37 14.79
C HIS A 105 -11.28 -16.06 13.32
N LEU A 106 -10.47 -16.90 12.66
CA LEU A 106 -10.19 -16.78 11.24
C LEU A 106 -11.47 -16.90 10.40
N LYS A 107 -12.39 -17.81 10.76
CA LYS A 107 -13.69 -17.92 10.09
C LYS A 107 -14.50 -16.63 10.20
N LYS A 108 -14.68 -16.11 11.43
CA LYS A 108 -15.40 -14.84 11.65
C LYS A 108 -14.76 -13.69 10.89
N TRP A 109 -13.44 -13.60 10.93
CA TRP A 109 -12.69 -12.58 10.20
C TRP A 109 -12.86 -12.70 8.70
N SER A 110 -12.87 -13.92 8.14
CA SER A 110 -13.07 -14.12 6.70
C SER A 110 -14.50 -13.76 6.24
N GLU A 111 -15.48 -13.85 7.13
CA GLU A 111 -16.89 -13.50 6.87
C GLU A 111 -17.18 -12.00 7.06
N ASN A 112 -16.46 -11.32 7.96
CA ASN A 112 -16.63 -9.89 8.26
C ASN A 112 -15.26 -9.25 8.59
N PRO A 113 -14.35 -9.11 7.62
CA PRO A 113 -13.01 -8.58 7.88
C PRO A 113 -13.02 -7.06 8.11
N GLY A 114 -14.12 -6.38 7.74
CA GLY A 114 -14.36 -4.98 8.05
C GLY A 114 -14.37 -4.69 9.55
N GLU A 115 -15.01 -5.55 10.35
CA GLU A 115 -15.23 -5.30 11.78
C GLU A 115 -14.43 -6.24 12.70
N ILE A 116 -14.15 -7.46 12.26
CA ILE A 116 -13.44 -8.43 13.10
C ILE A 116 -11.94 -8.09 13.10
N ILE A 117 -11.36 -8.05 14.30
CA ILE A 117 -9.97 -7.66 14.53
C ILE A 117 -9.12 -8.91 14.76
N PRO A 118 -8.01 -9.13 14.03
CA PRO A 118 -7.00 -10.11 14.40
C PRO A 118 -6.53 -9.88 15.86
N PRO A 119 -6.27 -10.92 16.67
CA PRO A 119 -5.95 -10.71 18.08
C PRO A 119 -4.76 -9.76 18.29
N GLY A 120 -5.01 -8.59 18.90
CA GLY A 120 -4.00 -7.57 19.14
C GLY A 120 -3.61 -6.72 17.91
N GLY A 121 -4.37 -6.77 16.82
CA GLY A 121 -4.16 -5.96 15.62
C GLY A 121 -5.27 -4.93 15.38
N GLU A 122 -5.55 -4.62 14.12
CA GLU A 122 -6.61 -3.71 13.67
C GLU A 122 -7.55 -4.37 12.65
N SER A 123 -8.77 -3.86 12.54
CA SER A 123 -9.76 -4.25 11.54
C SER A 123 -9.48 -3.59 10.18
N LEU A 124 -10.10 -4.09 9.10
CA LEU A 124 -9.97 -3.41 7.80
C LEU A 124 -10.64 -2.02 7.79
N LEU A 125 -11.67 -1.79 8.59
CA LEU A 125 -12.30 -0.46 8.68
C LEU A 125 -11.42 0.54 9.42
N GLU A 126 -10.73 0.12 10.48
CA GLU A 126 -9.73 0.95 11.17
C GLU A 126 -8.57 1.32 10.24
N LEU A 127 -8.03 0.33 9.52
CA LEU A 127 -7.03 0.54 8.46
C LEU A 127 -7.52 1.56 7.43
N GLN A 128 -8.71 1.34 6.86
CA GLN A 128 -9.27 2.22 5.84
C GLN A 128 -9.42 3.65 6.38
N THR A 129 -10.01 3.80 7.57
CA THR A 129 -10.24 5.11 8.18
C THR A 129 -8.94 5.91 8.34
N ARG A 130 -7.89 5.31 8.93
CA ARG A 130 -6.62 6.02 9.14
C ARG A 130 -5.90 6.35 7.83
N VAL A 131 -5.96 5.45 6.85
CA VAL A 131 -5.28 5.62 5.56
C VAL A 131 -5.97 6.69 4.72
N ILE A 132 -7.31 6.68 4.63
CA ILE A 132 -8.05 7.68 3.87
C ILE A 132 -7.78 9.08 4.42
N SER A 133 -7.91 9.25 5.75
CA SER A 133 -7.64 10.53 6.40
C SER A 133 -6.25 11.07 6.05
N GLN A 134 -5.22 10.21 6.08
CA GLN A 134 -3.86 10.64 5.78
C GLN A 134 -3.66 10.96 4.29
N VAL A 135 -4.22 10.16 3.39
CA VAL A 135 -4.07 10.36 1.94
C VAL A 135 -4.84 11.59 1.46
N GLU A 136 -6.01 11.86 2.02
CA GLU A 136 -6.76 13.09 1.76
C GLU A 136 -5.96 14.32 2.21
N GLU A 137 -5.41 14.31 3.42
CA GLU A 137 -4.55 15.40 3.91
C GLU A 137 -3.36 15.64 2.98
N ILE A 138 -2.62 14.59 2.61
CA ILE A 138 -1.51 14.69 1.65
C ILE A 138 -1.97 15.33 0.34
N CYS A 139 -3.10 14.88 -0.22
CA CYS A 139 -3.60 15.39 -1.49
C CYS A 139 -4.12 16.84 -1.39
N GLN A 140 -4.66 17.24 -0.24
CA GLN A 140 -5.12 18.60 0.03
C GLN A 140 -3.95 19.58 0.21
N GLU A 141 -2.91 19.18 0.95
CA GLU A 141 -1.71 20.01 1.14
C GLU A 141 -0.88 20.17 -0.14
N ASN A 142 -1.04 19.23 -1.07
CA ASN A 142 -0.30 19.19 -2.34
C ASN A 142 -1.25 19.32 -3.54
N GLN A 143 -2.26 20.19 -3.43
CA GLN A 143 -3.16 20.45 -4.55
C GLN A 143 -2.39 20.92 -5.79
N GLY A 144 -2.67 20.29 -6.93
CA GLY A 144 -2.00 20.63 -8.18
C GLY A 144 -0.69 19.88 -8.44
N ASN A 145 -0.27 18.98 -7.55
CA ASN A 145 0.98 18.22 -7.65
C ASN A 145 0.76 16.75 -8.02
N ASN A 146 1.68 16.17 -8.78
CA ASN A 146 1.76 14.73 -9.02
C ASN A 146 2.58 14.09 -7.90
N LEU A 147 2.00 13.09 -7.23
CA LEU A 147 2.55 12.53 -6.00
C LEU A 147 2.83 11.04 -6.15
N VAL A 148 3.92 10.57 -5.56
CA VAL A 148 4.18 9.14 -5.38
C VAL A 148 3.89 8.77 -3.92
N LEU A 149 3.16 7.68 -3.72
CA LEU A 149 2.90 7.11 -2.41
C LEU A 149 3.29 5.62 -2.42
N VAL A 150 4.34 5.28 -1.68
CA VAL A 150 4.82 3.91 -1.53
C VAL A 150 4.31 3.30 -0.22
N THR A 151 3.56 2.22 -0.33
CA THR A 151 2.90 1.59 0.81
C THR A 151 2.75 0.09 0.58
N HIS A 152 1.70 -0.52 1.11
CA HIS A 152 1.50 -1.95 1.20
C HIS A 152 0.28 -2.40 0.41
N GLY A 153 0.19 -3.71 0.19
CA GLY A 153 -0.89 -4.27 -0.61
C GLY A 153 -2.24 -4.04 0.06
N GLY A 154 -2.31 -4.08 1.39
CA GLY A 154 -3.54 -3.85 2.11
C GLY A 154 -4.02 -2.42 2.09
N VAL A 155 -3.11 -1.48 2.36
CA VAL A 155 -3.38 -0.04 2.25
C VAL A 155 -3.96 0.34 0.89
N ILE A 156 -3.38 -0.16 -0.21
CA ILE A 156 -3.89 0.13 -1.57
C ILE A 156 -5.29 -0.48 -1.77
N ARG A 157 -5.56 -1.70 -1.29
CA ARG A 157 -6.90 -2.29 -1.38
C ARG A 157 -7.94 -1.48 -0.62
N ALA A 158 -7.62 -1.06 0.61
CA ALA A 158 -8.50 -0.24 1.44
C ALA A 158 -8.80 1.12 0.79
N LEU A 159 -7.80 1.75 0.16
CA LEU A 159 -7.97 2.95 -0.67
C LEU A 159 -8.91 2.67 -1.84
N LEU A 160 -8.68 1.60 -2.60
CA LEU A 160 -9.47 1.30 -3.79
C LEU A 160 -10.93 0.95 -3.47
N THR A 161 -11.19 0.22 -2.38
CA THR A 161 -12.57 -0.04 -1.95
C THR A 161 -13.29 1.25 -1.56
N TYR A 162 -12.61 2.18 -0.90
CA TYR A 162 -13.17 3.50 -0.57
C TYR A 162 -13.47 4.32 -1.84
N ILE A 163 -12.47 4.47 -2.73
CA ILE A 163 -12.57 5.26 -3.97
C ILE A 163 -13.69 4.76 -4.88
N LEU A 164 -13.91 3.44 -4.93
CA LEU A 164 -14.94 2.82 -5.76
C LEU A 164 -16.30 2.66 -5.05
N ASN A 165 -16.44 3.21 -3.83
CA ASN A 165 -17.63 3.09 -2.99
C ASN A 165 -18.09 1.63 -2.81
N MET A 166 -17.12 0.74 -2.58
CA MET A 166 -17.31 -0.69 -2.31
C MET A 166 -17.20 -0.97 -0.81
N SER A 167 -17.95 -1.96 -0.31
CA SER A 167 -17.69 -2.48 1.03
C SER A 167 -16.22 -2.93 1.15
N VAL A 168 -15.59 -2.60 2.28
CA VAL A 168 -14.23 -3.04 2.60
C VAL A 168 -14.13 -4.58 2.68
N ASP A 169 -15.24 -5.30 2.80
CA ASP A 169 -15.26 -6.77 2.76
C ASP A 169 -14.80 -7.34 1.41
N TYR A 170 -14.88 -6.55 0.33
CA TYR A 170 -14.37 -6.92 -1.00
C TYR A 170 -12.86 -6.70 -1.16
N TYR A 171 -12.16 -6.28 -0.11
CA TYR A 171 -10.72 -6.01 -0.09
C TYR A 171 -9.87 -7.10 -0.77
N TRP A 172 -10.15 -8.38 -0.51
CA TRP A 172 -9.40 -9.51 -1.08
C TRP A 172 -9.73 -9.80 -2.56
N LYS A 173 -10.72 -9.12 -3.15
CA LYS A 173 -11.06 -9.26 -4.58
C LYS A 173 -10.20 -8.38 -5.49
N ILE A 174 -9.38 -7.49 -4.91
CA ILE A 174 -8.50 -6.60 -5.65
C ILE A 174 -7.08 -7.13 -5.55
N GLU A 175 -6.48 -7.47 -6.69
CA GLU A 175 -5.07 -7.82 -6.75
C GLU A 175 -4.22 -6.55 -6.76
N VAL A 176 -3.16 -6.52 -5.96
CA VAL A 176 -2.17 -5.44 -5.92
C VAL A 176 -0.78 -6.07 -5.98
N VAL A 177 -0.10 -5.89 -7.10
CA VAL A 177 1.18 -6.57 -7.39
C VAL A 177 2.35 -5.75 -6.85
N HIS A 178 3.41 -6.41 -6.38
CA HIS A 178 4.63 -5.75 -5.89
C HIS A 178 5.22 -4.82 -6.94
N CYS A 179 5.53 -3.58 -6.55
CA CYS A 179 6.08 -2.52 -7.40
C CYS A 179 5.30 -2.20 -8.69
N ALA A 180 4.05 -2.68 -8.82
CA ALA A 180 3.17 -2.24 -9.89
C ALA A 180 2.58 -0.87 -9.55
N ILE A 181 2.35 -0.05 -10.58
CA ILE A 181 1.88 1.33 -10.43
C ILE A 181 0.36 1.35 -10.54
N THR A 182 -0.31 1.80 -9.49
CA THR A 182 -1.73 2.11 -9.52
C THR A 182 -1.89 3.62 -9.59
N ILE A 183 -2.65 4.14 -10.54
CA ILE A 183 -2.82 5.58 -10.75
C ILE A 183 -4.23 5.97 -10.33
N VAL A 184 -4.30 6.85 -9.33
CA VAL A 184 -5.52 7.56 -8.95
C VAL A 184 -5.36 9.02 -9.34
N LYS A 185 -6.43 9.68 -9.76
CA LYS A 185 -6.46 11.13 -9.92
C LYS A 185 -7.20 11.75 -8.75
N TYR A 186 -6.68 12.85 -8.22
CA TYR A 186 -7.39 13.65 -7.22
C TYR A 186 -7.77 15.00 -7.83
N TYR A 187 -9.05 15.35 -7.72
CA TYR A 187 -9.60 16.62 -8.22
C TYR A 187 -10.84 17.00 -7.41
N ASP A 188 -10.83 18.21 -6.85
CA ASP A 188 -11.99 18.79 -6.15
C ASP A 188 -12.55 17.90 -5.02
N GLY A 189 -11.66 17.32 -4.22
CA GLY A 189 -12.05 16.42 -3.11
C GLY A 189 -12.33 14.97 -3.54
N GLU A 190 -12.36 14.69 -4.85
CA GLU A 190 -12.76 13.39 -5.37
C GLU A 190 -11.57 12.59 -5.92
N PHE A 191 -11.58 11.29 -5.66
CA PHE A 191 -10.61 10.34 -6.20
C PHE A 191 -11.18 9.58 -7.40
N ILE A 192 -10.37 9.39 -8.44
CA ILE A 192 -10.75 8.66 -9.65
C ILE A 192 -9.68 7.62 -9.96
N LEU A 193 -10.01 6.34 -9.85
CA LEU A 193 -9.13 5.27 -10.29
C LEU A 193 -8.93 5.36 -11.81
N SER A 194 -7.70 5.64 -12.25
CA SER A 194 -7.34 5.74 -13.66
C SER A 194 -6.69 4.48 -14.20
N SER A 195 -5.94 3.77 -13.36
CA SER A 195 -5.35 2.47 -13.72
C SER A 195 -4.94 1.65 -12.50
N LEU A 196 -4.93 0.33 -12.62
CA LEU A 196 -4.58 -0.64 -11.58
C LEU A 196 -3.46 -1.56 -12.09
N ASN A 197 -2.40 -1.73 -11.28
CA ASN A 197 -1.25 -2.60 -11.57
C ASN A 197 -0.61 -2.39 -12.96
N CYS A 198 -0.38 -1.15 -13.36
CA CYS A 198 0.40 -0.86 -14.57
C CYS A 198 1.84 -1.38 -14.40
N CYS A 199 2.25 -2.19 -15.37
CA CYS A 199 3.62 -2.63 -15.55
C CYS A 199 3.98 -2.40 -17.03
N SER A 200 4.96 -1.53 -17.30
CA SER A 200 5.53 -1.24 -18.63
C SER A 200 4.61 -0.64 -19.72
N GLY A 201 5.00 0.54 -20.23
CA GLY A 201 4.30 1.37 -21.22
C GLY A 201 4.34 2.83 -20.79
N LYS A 202 4.33 3.81 -21.72
CA LYS A 202 4.25 5.24 -21.33
C LYS A 202 3.01 5.45 -20.45
N LEU A 203 3.21 5.93 -19.23
CA LEU A 203 2.19 6.21 -18.20
C LEU A 203 1.43 7.52 -18.45
#